data_AF-A0A3M1QKI6-F1
#
_entry.id   AF-A0A3M1QKI6-F1
#
_cell.length_a   1.000
_cell.length_b   1.000
_cell.length_c   1.000
_cell.angle_alpha   90.00
_cell.angle_beta   90.00
_cell.angle_gamma   90.00
#
_symmetry.space_group_name_H-M   'P 1'
#
loop_
_entity.id
_entity.type
_entity.pdbx_description
1 polymer ?
#
loop_
_entity_poly.entity_id
_entity_poly.type
_entity_poly.pdbx_seq_one_letter_code
_entity_poly.pdbx_strand_id
1 'polypeptide(L)' 'MSRQINNTQLIMDTGRSWDDWFKLLDAIDGRKQSLRQLANHLSDQYHIRWPVAEQVALGYRLQTQSSTTTDTL' A
#
# COMPACT_ATOMS: atom_id res chain seq x y z
N MET A 1 -8.29 5.34 -17.46
CA MET A 1 -9.08 5.27 -16.21
C MET A 1 -8.48 4.17 -15.35
N SER A 2 -7.62 4.51 -14.38
CA SER A 2 -7.07 3.53 -13.45
C SER A 2 -8.17 3.16 -12.46
N ARG A 3 -8.74 1.95 -12.58
CA ARG A 3 -9.68 1.43 -11.58
C ARG A 3 -8.90 1.26 -10.29
N GLN A 4 -9.19 2.11 -9.30
CA GLN A 4 -8.73 1.92 -7.93
C GLN A 4 -9.36 0.62 -7.43
N ILE A 5 -8.55 -0.38 -7.06
CA ILE A 5 -9.05 -1.62 -6.46
C ILE A 5 -9.81 -1.26 -5.18
N ASN A 6 -11.10 -1.58 -5.13
CA ASN A 6 -11.89 -1.38 -3.92
C ASN A 6 -11.50 -2.42 -2.85
N ASN A 7 -11.81 -2.17 -1.58
CA ASN A 7 -11.37 -3.02 -0.47
C ASN A 7 -11.80 -4.48 -0.63
N THR A 8 -13.01 -4.73 -1.16
CA THR A 8 -13.52 -6.09 -1.42
C THR A 8 -12.65 -6.84 -2.42
N GLN A 9 -12.30 -6.21 -3.54
CA GLN A 9 -11.44 -6.80 -4.56
C GLN A 9 -10.03 -7.04 -4.02
N LEU A 10 -9.50 -6.12 -3.20
CA LEU A 10 -8.18 -6.30 -2.59
C LEU A 10 -8.14 -7.51 -1.65
N ILE A 11 -9.19 -7.70 -0.85
CA ILE A 11 -9.33 -8.85 0.03
C ILE A 11 -9.44 -10.14 -0.80
N MET A 12 -10.18 -10.13 -1.90
CA MET A 12 -10.25 -11.29 -2.80
C MET A 12 -8.89 -11.62 -3.42
N ASP A 13 -8.12 -10.60 -3.80
CA ASP A 13 -6.83 -10.78 -4.48
C ASP A 13 -5.68 -11.14 -3.53
N THR A 14 -5.74 -10.69 -2.27
CA THR A 14 -4.60 -10.73 -1.34
C THR A 14 -4.91 -11.33 0.03
N GLY A 15 -6.17 -11.59 0.34
CA GLY A 15 -6.64 -12.05 1.65
C GLY A 15 -6.58 -10.99 2.75
N ARG A 16 -6.22 -9.74 2.44
CA ARG A 16 -6.04 -8.66 3.43
C ARG A 16 -6.72 -7.37 2.99
N SER A 17 -7.20 -6.62 3.96
CA SER A 17 -7.78 -5.29 3.74
C SER A 17 -6.71 -4.24 3.49
N TRP A 18 -7.12 -3.07 3.01
CA TRP A 18 -6.23 -1.90 2.89
C TRP A 18 -5.57 -1.53 4.22
N ASP A 19 -6.33 -1.52 5.32
CA ASP A 19 -5.82 -1.17 6.65
C ASP A 19 -4.75 -2.16 7.14
N ASP A 20 -4.94 -3.45 6.88
CA ASP A 20 -3.95 -4.47 7.24
C ASP A 20 -2.65 -4.26 6.46
N TRP A 21 -2.74 -3.99 5.16
CA TRP A 21 -1.57 -3.68 4.35
C TRP A 21 -0.84 -2.43 4.84
N PHE A 22 -1.57 -1.37 5.18
CA PHE A 22 -0.97 -0.14 5.66
C PHE A 22 -0.27 -0.33 7.00
N LYS A 23 -0.85 -1.10 7.93
CA LYS A 23 -0.19 -1.47 9.19
C LYS A 23 1.11 -2.25 8.96
N LEU A 24 1.10 -3.20 8.03
CA LEU A 24 2.32 -3.97 7.69
C LEU A 24 3.39 -3.09 7.06
N LEU A 25 3.01 -2.16 6.18
CA LEU A 25 3.94 -1.22 5.56
C LEU A 25 4.46 -0.18 6.57
N ASP A 26 3.64 0.31 7.49
CA ASP A 26 4.10 1.18 8.59
C ASP A 26 5.09 0.45 9.51
N ALA A 27 4.89 -0.84 9.80
CA ALA A 27 5.79 -1.64 10.64
C ALA A 27 7.21 -1.81 10.08
N ILE A 28 7.39 -1.64 8.76
CA ILE A 28 8.70 -1.71 8.07
C ILE A 28 9.25 -0.32 7.70
N ASP A 29 8.79 0.75 8.36
CA ASP A 29 9.15 2.13 8.02
C ASP A 29 8.82 2.48 6.55
N GLY A 30 7.70 1.98 6.03
CA GLY A 30 7.36 2.08 4.61
C GLY A 30 7.33 3.51 4.05
N ARG A 31 7.12 4.52 4.91
CA ARG A 31 7.18 5.95 4.56
C ARG A 31 8.55 6.37 4.02
N LYS A 32 9.63 5.73 4.48
CA LYS A 32 11.02 5.96 4.05
C LYS A 32 11.39 5.19 2.77
N GLN A 33 10.56 4.24 2.34
CA GLN A 33 10.85 3.37 1.21
C GLN A 33 10.22 3.87 -0.10
N SER A 34 10.92 3.73 -1.22
CA SER A 34 10.34 4.03 -2.54
C SER A 34 9.16 3.11 -2.88
N LEU A 35 8.27 3.55 -3.77
CA LEU A 35 7.13 2.75 -4.23
C LEU A 35 7.56 1.38 -4.77
N ARG A 36 8.69 1.32 -5.49
CA ARG A 36 9.27 0.08 -6.02
C ARG A 36 9.77 -0.85 -4.91
N GLN A 37 10.41 -0.31 -3.86
CA GLN A 37 10.85 -1.11 -2.72
C GLN A 37 9.65 -1.71 -1.97
N LEU A 38 8.59 -0.93 -1.76
CA LEU A 38 7.35 -1.41 -1.16
C LEU A 38 6.70 -2.50 -2.01
N ALA A 39 6.57 -2.29 -3.32
CA ALA A 39 5.97 -3.27 -4.23
C ALA A 39 6.80 -4.57 -4.30
N ASN A 40 8.13 -4.48 -4.34
CA ASN A 40 9.00 -5.65 -4.28
C ASN A 40 8.86 -6.39 -2.95
N HIS A 41 8.88 -5.68 -1.82
CA HIS A 41 8.68 -6.29 -0.50
C HIS A 41 7.34 -7.03 -0.40
N LEU A 42 6.27 -6.40 -0.89
CA LEU A 42 4.93 -7.00 -0.95
C LEU A 42 4.89 -8.26 -1.83
N SER A 43 5.58 -8.23 -2.97
CA SER A 43 5.66 -9.38 -3.87
C SER A 43 6.50 -10.52 -3.28
N ASP A 44 7.67 -10.20 -2.70
CA ASP A 44 8.63 -11.18 -2.21
C ASP A 44 8.20 -11.81 -0.88
N GLN A 45 7.69 -11.02 0.07
CA GLN A 45 7.34 -11.53 1.40
C GLN A 45 5.93 -12.12 1.45
N TYR A 46 4.99 -11.51 0.74
CA TYR A 46 3.58 -11.90 0.81
C TYR A 46 3.08 -12.58 -0.47
N HIS A 47 3.98 -12.87 -1.41
CA HIS A 47 3.68 -13.57 -2.67
C HIS A 47 2.56 -12.90 -3.48
N ILE A 48 2.41 -11.58 -3.32
CA ILE A 48 1.41 -10.80 -4.05
C ILE A 48 1.88 -10.63 -5.49
N ARG A 49 0.96 -10.79 -6.44
CA ARG A 49 1.24 -10.50 -7.85
C ARG A 49 1.65 -9.05 -8.03
N TRP A 50 2.71 -8.81 -8.80
CA TRP A 50 3.33 -7.50 -8.95
C TRP A 50 2.34 -6.35 -9.27
N PRO A 51 1.35 -6.50 -10.17
CA PRO A 51 0.38 -5.42 -10.44
C PRO A 51 -0.52 -5.06 -9.25
N VAL A 52 -0.75 -6.01 -8.32
CA VAL A 52 -1.52 -5.76 -7.09
C VAL A 52 -0.61 -5.14 -6.03
N ALA A 53 0.63 -5.63 -5.91
CA ALA A 53 1.63 -5.06 -5.00
C ALA A 53 1.93 -3.58 -5.31
N GLU A 54 2.03 -3.21 -6.59
CA GLU A 54 2.22 -1.82 -7.02
C GLU A 54 1.03 -0.94 -6.62
N GLN A 55 -0.20 -1.43 -6.76
CA GLN A 55 -1.39 -0.69 -6.35
C GLN A 55 -1.47 -0.51 -4.84
N VAL A 56 -1.11 -1.53 -4.06
CA VAL A 56 -1.04 -1.42 -2.59
C VAL A 56 0.00 -0.38 -2.16
N ALA A 57 1.19 -0.43 -2.75
CA ALA A 57 2.25 0.55 -2.49
C ALA A 57 1.83 1.98 -2.86
N LEU A 58 1.12 2.16 -3.98
CA LEU A 58 0.58 3.46 -4.40
C LEU A 58 -0.49 3.97 -3.43
N GLY A 59 -1.44 3.11 -3.04
CA GLY A 59 -2.49 3.47 -2.08
C GLY A 59 -1.92 3.93 -0.75
N TYR A 60 -0.89 3.24 -0.25
CA TYR A 60 -0.17 3.62 0.97
C TYR A 60 0.53 4.99 0.82
N ARG A 61 1.15 5.26 -0.33
CA ARG A 61 1.78 6.56 -0.61
C ARG A 61 0.79 7.70 -0.65
N LEU A 62 -0.39 7.50 -1.22
CA LEU A 62 -1.44 8.53 -1.24
C LEU A 62 -1.96 8.81 0.19
N GLN A 63 -2.23 7.77 0.98
CA GLN A 63 -2.69 7.90 2.37
C GLN A 63 -1.68 8.69 3.23
N THR A 64 -0.40 8.37 3.11
CA THR A 64 0.66 9.01 3.89
C THR A 64 0.89 10.46 3.49
N GLN A 65 0.78 10.80 2.20
CA GLN A 65 0.87 12.19 1.73
C GLN A 65 -0.31 13.04 2.23
N SER A 66 -1.53 12.52 2.21
CA SER A 66 -2.72 13.21 2.75
C SER A 66 -2.62 13.50 4.25
N SER A 67 -1.85 12.70 4.98
CA SER A 67 -1.65 12.86 6.43
C SER A 67 -0.64 13.96 6.79
N THR A 68 0.06 14.56 5.81
CA THR A 68 1.10 15.58 6.04
C THR A 68 0.57 17.03 6.00
N THR A 69 -0.73 17.24 5.73
CA THR A 69 -1.32 18.58 5.50
C THR A 69 -2.08 19.14 6.71
N THR A 70 -1.91 18.59 7.92
CA THR A 70 -2.72 18.96 9.10
C THR A 70 -1.91 19.49 10.29
N ASP A 71 -0.70 20.03 10.08
CA ASP A 71 0.14 20.52 11.19
C ASP A 71 0.89 21.83 10.86
N THR A 72 0.16 22.82 10.36
CA THR A 72 0.59 24.24 10.41
C THR A 72 -0.64 25.13 10.63
N LEU A 73 -0.91 25.44 11.90
CA LEU A 73 -1.66 26.61 12.35
C LEU A 73 -0.79 27.37 13.34
#